data_AF-A0A7I7WBB5-F1
#
_entry.id   AF-A0A7I7WBB5-F1
#
_cell.length_a   1.000
_cell.length_b   1.000
_cell.length_c   1.000
_cell.angle_alpha   90.00
_cell.angle_beta   90.00
_cell.angle_gamma   90.00
#
_symmetry.space_group_name_H-M   'P 1'
#
loop_
_entity.id
_entity.type
_entity.pdbx_description
1 polymer ?
#
loop_
_entity_poly.entity_id
_entity_poly.type
_entity_poly.pdbx_seq_one_letter_code
_entity_poly.pdbx_strand_id
1 'polypeptide(L)'
;MSMAMNVTTRCSRAGALALRHGAQLAAEAVDTYRAAALLLQGSPFAVAWFAGWLSAEFSPQVLTGHALSGVTPLSVGRVATTWAAQRADRILSAALEESFGPHYRARVSHPVTDQLECARRGGLLHAAGHRRRYASQTSDIAYGPAGRDNLLDIWRRPDLPDGCRAPVLLQIPGGAWTVNGKRGQAYPLMGRMVELGWICVSIDYSKSPGKAWPAHIVDVKRAIAWVRENIADYGGDPHFVAVTGGSAGAHLASLAALTANDPRLQPGFEDADTTVQAAAPYYGVYDFTDPEKMHELMLPFLEHFVMQKRYTDDPGLFEFASPISHAHSAAPPFFVLHGANDSLIPRAQAQTFCSALREAGAATVCYAELPNAHHAFDIVGTVRSRLTADAVADFLGVVHGRYLRSRRSAARKHATSAS
;
A
#
# COMPACT_ATOMS: atom_id res chain seq x y z
N MET A 1 -13.60 35.63 50.26
CA MET A 1 -12.58 35.97 49.23
C MET A 1 -11.38 35.04 49.41
N SER A 2 -11.39 33.90 48.72
CA SER A 2 -10.27 32.96 48.64
C SER A 2 -10.45 32.16 47.35
N MET A 3 -9.35 31.91 46.63
CA MET A 3 -9.19 31.25 45.31
C MET A 3 -8.79 32.16 44.14
N ALA A 4 -7.73 32.96 44.30
CA ALA A 4 -7.02 33.57 43.17
C ALA A 4 -5.50 33.40 43.29
N MET A 5 -5.05 32.25 43.81
CA MET A 5 -3.64 31.83 43.76
C MET A 5 -3.60 30.32 43.48
N ASN A 6 -3.41 29.86 42.24
CA ASN A 6 -2.70 28.58 41.98
C ASN A 6 -2.43 28.10 40.53
N VAL A 7 -2.55 28.87 39.44
CA VAL A 7 -2.26 28.31 38.09
C VAL A 7 -0.92 28.80 37.55
N THR A 8 -0.65 30.09 37.63
CA THR A 8 0.53 30.71 37.00
C THR A 8 1.86 30.32 37.68
N THR A 9 1.85 30.11 39.00
CA THR A 9 3.04 29.73 39.79
C THR A 9 3.37 28.23 39.71
N ARG A 10 2.40 27.38 39.33
CA ARG A 10 2.64 25.94 39.08
C ARG A 10 3.22 25.70 37.70
N CYS A 11 2.80 26.45 36.68
CA CYS A 11 3.37 26.37 35.33
C CYS A 11 4.83 26.85 35.26
N SER A 12 5.23 27.84 36.04
CA SER A 12 6.62 28.33 36.04
C SER A 12 7.61 27.38 36.72
N ARG A 13 7.18 26.66 37.78
CA ARG A 13 8.00 25.60 38.41
C ARG A 13 8.09 24.34 37.57
N ALA A 14 7.02 23.92 36.89
CA ALA A 14 7.05 22.78 35.97
C ALA A 14 7.91 23.06 34.73
N GLY A 15 7.83 24.29 34.18
CA GLY A 15 8.68 24.72 33.07
C GLY A 15 10.16 24.82 33.43
N ALA A 16 10.49 25.30 34.63
CA ALA A 16 11.88 25.37 35.10
C ALA A 16 12.48 23.99 35.46
N LEU A 17 11.66 23.04 35.93
CA LEU A 17 12.07 21.64 36.12
C LEU A 17 12.24 20.91 34.79
N ALA A 18 11.36 21.15 33.82
CA ALA A 18 11.48 20.60 32.45
C ALA A 18 12.72 21.15 31.71
N LEU A 19 13.08 22.42 31.92
CA LEU A 19 14.31 23.02 31.38
C LEU A 19 15.58 22.48 32.07
N ARG A 20 15.54 22.20 33.38
CA ARG A 20 16.68 21.56 34.09
C ARG A 20 16.85 20.08 33.74
N HIS A 21 15.76 19.33 33.54
CA HIS A 21 15.81 17.96 33.01
C HIS A 21 16.17 17.93 31.52
N GLY A 22 15.72 18.91 30.73
CA GLY A 22 16.06 19.06 29.31
C GLY A 22 17.54 19.39 29.10
N ALA A 23 18.17 20.14 30.01
CA ALA A 23 19.61 20.39 29.99
C ALA A 23 20.44 19.15 30.40
N GLN A 24 19.88 18.23 31.19
CA GLN A 24 20.51 16.95 31.53
C GLN A 24 20.33 15.86 30.46
N LEU A 25 19.32 15.99 29.59
CA LEU A 25 19.08 15.12 28.42
C LEU A 25 19.88 15.53 27.17
N ALA A 26 20.75 16.54 27.28
CA ALA A 26 21.58 17.05 26.19
C ALA A 26 22.75 16.12 25.79
N ALA A 27 22.58 14.80 25.93
CA ALA A 27 23.60 13.81 25.59
C ALA A 27 23.37 13.15 24.22
N GLU A 28 22.13 13.04 23.72
CA GLU A 28 21.88 12.40 22.42
C GLU A 28 20.77 13.13 21.64
N ALA A 29 21.10 13.67 20.46
CA ALA A 29 20.15 14.32 19.55
C ALA A 29 18.91 13.45 19.21
N VAL A 30 19.04 12.15 19.41
CA VAL A 30 18.05 11.07 19.27
C VAL A 30 16.89 11.21 20.27
N ASP A 31 17.17 11.60 21.51
CA ASP A 31 16.16 11.74 22.56
C ASP A 31 15.45 13.09 22.48
N THR A 32 16.16 14.14 22.05
CA THR A 32 15.56 15.45 21.73
C THR A 32 14.58 15.33 20.56
N TYR A 33 14.93 14.54 19.54
CA TYR A 33 14.04 14.26 18.41
C TYR A 33 12.81 13.44 18.85
N ARG A 34 12.98 12.40 19.66
CA ARG A 34 11.85 11.62 20.20
C ARG A 34 10.92 12.46 21.05
N ALA A 35 11.46 13.28 21.93
CA ALA A 35 10.67 14.20 22.74
C ALA A 35 9.93 15.22 21.86
N ALA A 36 10.57 15.77 20.83
CA ALA A 36 9.93 16.68 19.89
C ALA A 36 8.85 15.99 19.05
N ALA A 37 9.09 14.77 18.56
CA ALA A 37 8.12 13.99 17.80
C ALA A 37 6.91 13.59 18.67
N LEU A 38 7.13 13.19 19.93
CA LEU A 38 6.06 12.89 20.90
C LEU A 38 5.26 14.15 21.27
N LEU A 39 5.91 15.30 21.43
CA LEU A 39 5.25 16.58 21.68
C LEU A 39 4.45 17.05 20.46
N LEU A 40 4.96 16.82 19.25
CA LEU A 40 4.26 17.10 18.00
C LEU A 40 3.08 16.14 17.80
N GLN A 41 3.23 14.85 18.10
CA GLN A 41 2.14 13.85 18.13
C GLN A 41 1.09 14.14 19.21
N GLY A 42 1.48 14.77 20.32
CA GLY A 42 0.55 15.23 21.36
C GLY A 42 -0.03 16.62 21.08
N SER A 43 0.29 17.23 19.93
CA SER A 43 -0.17 18.58 19.61
C SER A 43 -1.65 18.62 19.27
N PRO A 44 -2.43 19.57 19.81
CA PRO A 44 -3.84 19.76 19.45
C PRO A 44 -4.02 20.32 18.03
N PHE A 45 -2.93 20.69 17.34
CA PHE A 45 -2.96 21.20 15.98
C PHE A 45 -2.56 20.12 14.98
N ALA A 46 -3.48 19.76 14.07
CA ALA A 46 -3.33 18.66 13.11
C ALA A 46 -2.07 18.75 12.22
N VAL A 47 -1.57 19.95 11.91
CA VAL A 47 -0.31 20.14 11.14
C VAL A 47 0.92 19.76 11.97
N ALA A 48 0.94 20.11 13.25
CA ALA A 48 2.01 19.73 14.17
C ALA A 48 1.94 18.22 14.45
N TRP A 49 0.72 17.66 14.55
CA TRP A 49 0.51 16.23 14.60
C TRP A 49 1.03 15.52 13.34
N PHE A 50 0.69 16.01 12.15
CA PHE A 50 1.15 15.45 10.88
C PHE A 50 2.68 15.53 10.72
N ALA A 51 3.30 16.61 11.20
CA ALA A 51 4.75 16.71 11.28
C ALA A 51 5.34 15.71 12.29
N GLY A 52 4.71 15.51 13.45
CA GLY A 52 5.06 14.46 14.42
C GLY A 52 4.84 13.03 13.89
N TRP A 53 3.84 12.85 13.03
CA TRP A 53 3.46 11.62 12.36
C TRP A 53 4.52 11.20 11.32
N LEU A 54 4.87 12.11 10.41
CA LEU A 54 6.02 11.94 9.50
C LEU A 54 7.31 11.69 10.29
N SER A 55 7.52 12.41 11.39
CA SER A 55 8.71 12.25 12.23
C SER A 55 8.77 10.91 12.95
N ALA A 56 7.64 10.22 13.16
CA ALA A 56 7.60 8.91 13.77
C ALA A 56 7.70 7.78 12.74
N GLU A 57 6.98 7.89 11.62
CA GLU A 57 7.12 7.00 10.46
C GLU A 57 8.57 6.94 9.94
N PHE A 58 9.25 8.09 9.99
CA PHE A 58 10.63 8.25 9.56
C PHE A 58 11.58 8.53 10.74
N SER A 59 11.22 8.13 11.96
CA SER A 59 12.08 8.42 13.13
C SER A 59 13.46 7.81 12.91
N PRO A 60 14.55 8.50 13.29
CA PRO A 60 15.89 8.01 13.10
C PRO A 60 16.08 6.63 13.68
N GLN A 61 15.41 6.20 14.76
CA GLN A 61 15.58 4.84 15.29
C GLN A 61 14.71 3.78 14.59
N VAL A 62 13.57 4.13 13.98
CA VAL A 62 12.80 3.22 13.12
C VAL A 62 13.52 3.08 11.77
N LEU A 63 13.96 4.19 11.18
CA LEU A 63 14.83 4.18 10.00
C LEU A 63 16.17 3.52 10.27
N THR A 64 16.79 3.74 11.43
CA THR A 64 18.06 3.09 11.84
C THR A 64 17.80 1.64 12.24
N GLY A 65 16.66 1.26 12.81
CA GLY A 65 16.29 -0.14 13.01
C GLY A 65 16.10 -0.88 11.68
N HIS A 66 15.42 -0.24 10.72
CA HIS A 66 15.29 -0.74 9.36
C HIS A 66 16.63 -0.73 8.59
N ALA A 67 17.48 0.28 8.76
CA ALA A 67 18.77 0.41 8.10
C ALA A 67 19.85 -0.49 8.73
N LEU A 68 19.92 -0.63 10.06
CA LEU A 68 20.79 -1.57 10.79
C LEU A 68 20.39 -3.03 10.53
N SER A 69 19.11 -3.32 10.24
CA SER A 69 18.71 -4.62 9.70
C SER A 69 19.29 -4.89 8.31
N GLY A 70 19.64 -3.85 7.56
CA GLY A 70 20.34 -3.92 6.27
C GLY A 70 21.87 -3.78 6.38
N VAL A 71 22.39 -3.29 7.51
CA VAL A 71 23.81 -2.99 7.75
C VAL A 71 24.17 -3.37 9.19
N THR A 72 24.30 -4.66 9.50
CA THR A 72 24.98 -5.09 10.74
C THR A 72 26.01 -6.18 10.45
N PRO A 73 27.32 -5.90 10.65
CA PRO A 73 28.39 -6.89 10.54
C PRO A 73 28.66 -7.61 11.87
N LEU A 74 27.74 -7.56 12.85
CA LEU A 74 27.85 -8.29 14.11
C LEU A 74 27.05 -9.59 14.05
N SER A 75 27.67 -10.70 14.50
CA SER A 75 27.14 -12.06 14.47
C SER A 75 25.75 -12.20 15.12
N VAL A 76 25.46 -11.46 16.19
CA VAL A 76 24.14 -11.45 16.87
C VAL A 76 23.05 -10.78 16.03
N GLY A 77 23.38 -9.70 15.30
CA GLY A 77 22.45 -9.02 14.39
C GLY A 77 22.08 -9.87 13.18
N ARG A 78 23.02 -10.67 12.67
CA ARG A 78 22.76 -11.67 11.62
C ARG A 78 21.77 -12.74 12.10
N VAL A 79 21.95 -13.29 13.30
CA VAL A 79 21.02 -14.29 13.84
C VAL A 79 19.62 -13.69 14.02
N ALA A 80 19.49 -12.51 14.65
CA ALA A 80 18.18 -11.87 14.86
C ALA A 80 17.46 -11.53 13.54
N THR A 81 18.20 -11.02 12.55
CA THR A 81 17.65 -10.73 11.22
C THR A 81 17.26 -12.00 10.45
N THR A 82 18.06 -13.07 10.55
CA THR A 82 17.70 -14.39 9.98
C THR A 82 16.45 -14.96 10.64
N TRP A 83 16.31 -14.87 11.96
CA TRP A 83 15.12 -15.36 12.67
C TRP A 83 13.86 -14.56 12.32
N ALA A 84 13.96 -13.22 12.25
CA ALA A 84 12.86 -12.37 11.84
C ALA A 84 12.46 -12.62 10.37
N ALA A 85 13.43 -12.85 9.49
CA ALA A 85 13.21 -13.22 8.09
C ALA A 85 12.51 -14.58 7.97
N GLN A 86 13.01 -15.61 8.68
CA GLN A 86 12.39 -16.94 8.71
C GLN A 86 10.96 -16.91 9.26
N ARG A 87 10.67 -16.03 10.24
CA ARG A 87 9.31 -15.88 10.75
C ARG A 87 8.39 -15.20 9.74
N ALA A 88 8.84 -14.15 9.07
CA ALA A 88 8.07 -13.50 8.01
C ALA A 88 7.81 -14.46 6.84
N ASP A 89 8.84 -15.18 6.38
CA ASP A 89 8.74 -16.17 5.30
C ASP A 89 7.75 -17.30 5.61
N ARG A 90 7.78 -17.82 6.85
CA ARG A 90 6.81 -18.83 7.29
C ARG A 90 5.37 -18.32 7.29
N ILE A 91 5.12 -17.10 7.79
CA ILE A 91 3.76 -16.52 7.81
C ILE A 91 3.25 -16.27 6.39
N LEU A 92 4.10 -15.72 5.52
CA LEU A 92 3.76 -15.46 4.13
C LEU A 92 3.49 -16.76 3.36
N SER A 93 4.36 -17.77 3.52
CA SER A 93 4.18 -19.08 2.89
C SER A 93 2.92 -19.76 3.41
N ALA A 94 2.67 -19.75 4.73
CA ALA A 94 1.46 -20.33 5.30
C ALA A 94 0.18 -19.69 4.75
N ALA A 95 0.14 -18.35 4.61
CA ALA A 95 -1.01 -17.66 4.02
C ALA A 95 -1.29 -18.07 2.57
N LEU A 96 -0.23 -18.28 1.77
CA LEU A 96 -0.34 -18.74 0.38
C LEU A 96 -0.73 -20.22 0.31
N GLU A 97 -0.18 -21.06 1.18
CA GLU A 97 -0.50 -22.48 1.27
C GLU A 97 -1.96 -22.72 1.70
N GLU A 98 -2.46 -21.94 2.67
CA GLU A 98 -3.87 -21.97 3.08
C GLU A 98 -4.79 -21.65 1.89
N SER A 99 -4.41 -20.68 1.07
CA SER A 99 -5.25 -20.19 -0.02
C SER A 99 -5.15 -21.00 -1.32
N PHE A 100 -3.99 -21.62 -1.58
CA PHE A 100 -3.69 -22.26 -2.87
C PHE A 100 -3.21 -23.71 -2.79
N GLY A 101 -2.97 -24.22 -1.58
CA GLY A 101 -2.40 -25.53 -1.27
C GLY A 101 -0.86 -25.52 -1.20
N PRO A 102 -0.26 -26.58 -0.63
CA PRO A 102 1.19 -26.68 -0.38
C PRO A 102 2.07 -26.64 -1.64
N HIS A 103 1.48 -26.89 -2.81
CA HIS A 103 2.18 -26.89 -4.10
C HIS A 103 1.89 -25.64 -4.94
N TYR A 104 1.46 -24.53 -4.31
CA TYR A 104 1.11 -23.31 -5.04
C TYR A 104 2.26 -22.80 -5.93
N ARG A 105 3.52 -22.96 -5.50
CA ARG A 105 4.72 -22.53 -6.25
C ARG A 105 4.79 -23.14 -7.65
N ALA A 106 4.35 -24.39 -7.83
CA ALA A 106 4.29 -25.03 -9.14
C ALA A 106 3.23 -24.41 -10.09
N ARG A 107 2.32 -23.59 -9.55
CA ARG A 107 1.27 -22.90 -10.29
C ARG A 107 1.61 -21.45 -10.60
N VAL A 108 2.71 -20.93 -10.04
CA VAL A 108 3.22 -19.57 -10.26
C VAL A 108 3.68 -19.44 -11.72
N SER A 109 3.22 -18.39 -12.40
CA SER A 109 3.57 -18.12 -13.80
C SER A 109 3.89 -16.64 -13.99
N HIS A 110 5.17 -16.35 -14.20
CA HIS A 110 5.66 -15.02 -14.58
C HIS A 110 6.13 -14.99 -16.04
N PRO A 111 6.05 -13.84 -16.74
CA PRO A 111 6.58 -13.69 -18.09
C PRO A 111 8.06 -14.07 -18.24
N VAL A 112 8.89 -13.71 -17.25
CA VAL A 112 10.31 -14.09 -17.21
C VAL A 112 10.53 -15.10 -16.10
N THR A 113 11.11 -16.25 -16.45
CA THR A 113 11.38 -17.38 -15.54
C THR A 113 12.86 -17.56 -15.25
N ASP A 114 13.74 -17.20 -16.19
CA ASP A 114 15.19 -17.19 -15.97
C ASP A 114 15.58 -15.97 -15.13
N GLN A 115 15.93 -16.23 -13.87
CA GLN A 115 16.63 -15.24 -13.06
C GLN A 115 18.04 -15.10 -13.62
N LEU A 116 18.27 -14.12 -14.49
CA LEU A 116 19.61 -13.54 -14.60
C LEU A 116 20.00 -13.16 -13.18
N GLU A 117 21.13 -13.69 -12.69
CA GLU A 117 21.71 -13.36 -11.39
C GLU A 117 22.10 -11.88 -11.35
N CYS A 118 21.14 -10.96 -11.39
CA CYS A 118 21.40 -9.56 -11.15
C CYS A 118 21.61 -9.42 -9.65
N ALA A 119 22.89 -9.35 -9.27
CA ALA A 119 23.40 -9.36 -7.92
C ALA A 119 22.46 -8.64 -6.93
N ARG A 120 22.01 -9.42 -5.93
CA ARG A 120 21.19 -9.03 -4.77
C ARG A 120 21.85 -7.93 -3.92
N ARG A 121 22.00 -6.71 -4.42
CA ARG A 121 22.61 -5.58 -3.70
C ARG A 121 21.50 -4.71 -3.07
N GLY A 122 21.34 -4.79 -1.75
CA GLY A 122 20.35 -4.01 -0.99
C GLY A 122 20.88 -2.63 -0.53
N GLY A 123 19.98 -1.65 -0.39
CA GLY A 123 20.28 -0.34 0.23
C GLY A 123 19.37 0.81 -0.27
N LEU A 124 19.30 1.92 0.50
CA LEU A 124 18.52 3.13 0.16
C LEU A 124 18.97 3.79 -1.15
N LEU A 125 20.26 3.71 -1.49
CA LEU A 125 20.82 4.20 -2.76
C LEU A 125 20.27 3.45 -4.00
N HIS A 126 19.70 2.26 -3.83
CA HIS A 126 19.16 1.44 -4.92
C HIS A 126 17.75 1.87 -5.35
N ALA A 127 16.97 2.48 -4.45
CA ALA A 127 15.61 2.95 -4.73
C ALA A 127 15.59 3.99 -5.87
N ALA A 128 16.51 4.96 -5.84
CA ALA A 128 16.68 5.92 -6.93
C ALA A 128 17.18 5.28 -8.23
N GLY A 129 17.98 4.20 -8.12
CA GLY A 129 18.50 3.43 -9.26
C GLY A 129 17.41 2.67 -10.03
N HIS A 130 16.44 2.07 -9.34
CA HIS A 130 15.35 1.32 -10.00
C HIS A 130 14.48 2.22 -10.87
N ARG A 131 14.07 3.41 -10.37
CA ARG A 131 13.27 4.34 -11.17
C ARG A 131 14.02 4.81 -12.42
N ARG A 132 15.29 5.21 -12.27
CA ARG A 132 16.13 5.61 -13.41
C ARG A 132 16.27 4.46 -14.43
N ARG A 133 16.31 3.22 -13.95
CA ARG A 133 16.46 2.04 -14.81
C ARG A 133 15.17 1.65 -15.54
N TYR A 134 14.01 1.68 -14.89
CA TYR A 134 12.78 1.09 -15.44
C TYR A 134 11.73 2.10 -15.89
N ALA A 135 11.79 3.36 -15.45
CA ALA A 135 10.74 4.36 -15.71
C ALA A 135 11.25 5.67 -16.32
N SER A 136 12.56 5.79 -16.57
CA SER A 136 13.16 7.06 -17.03
C SER A 136 12.61 7.57 -18.38
N GLN A 137 12.19 6.67 -19.26
CA GLN A 137 11.65 7.02 -20.59
C GLN A 137 10.12 7.15 -20.62
N THR A 138 9.44 6.77 -19.54
CA THR A 138 7.98 6.66 -19.45
C THR A 138 7.51 7.22 -18.12
N SER A 139 7.77 8.51 -17.91
CA SER A 139 7.41 9.25 -16.71
C SER A 139 6.46 10.39 -17.03
N ASP A 140 5.66 10.78 -16.05
CA ASP A 140 4.76 11.94 -16.10
C ASP A 140 3.77 11.92 -17.29
N ILE A 141 3.27 10.73 -17.62
CA ILE A 141 2.24 10.53 -18.65
C ILE A 141 0.87 10.91 -18.06
N ALA A 142 0.12 11.75 -18.76
CA ALA A 142 -1.22 12.13 -18.32
C ALA A 142 -2.23 11.02 -18.56
N TYR A 143 -3.05 10.71 -17.55
CA TYR A 143 -4.14 9.74 -17.66
C TYR A 143 -5.54 10.35 -17.49
N GLY A 144 -5.62 11.64 -17.19
CA GLY A 144 -6.89 12.29 -16.89
C GLY A 144 -6.80 13.83 -16.81
N PRO A 145 -7.94 14.50 -16.58
CA PRO A 145 -8.06 15.94 -16.72
C PRO A 145 -7.54 16.73 -15.51
N ALA A 146 -7.19 16.10 -14.37
CA ALA A 146 -6.78 16.82 -13.16
C ALA A 146 -5.32 17.35 -13.18
N GLY A 147 -4.75 17.52 -14.38
CA GLY A 147 -3.40 18.04 -14.57
C GLY A 147 -2.36 17.19 -13.85
N ARG A 148 -1.57 17.82 -12.96
CA ARG A 148 -0.49 17.15 -12.22
C ARG A 148 -0.96 16.02 -11.30
N ASP A 149 -2.23 16.04 -10.89
CA ASP A 149 -2.81 15.02 -10.03
C ASP A 149 -3.21 13.78 -10.83
N ASN A 150 -3.25 13.85 -12.17
CA ASN A 150 -3.51 12.71 -13.06
C ASN A 150 -2.30 12.36 -13.93
N LEU A 151 -1.15 12.19 -13.28
CA LEU A 151 0.08 11.73 -13.93
C LEU A 151 0.44 10.31 -13.48
N LEU A 152 1.05 9.54 -14.38
CA LEU A 152 1.57 8.21 -14.08
C LEU A 152 3.00 8.03 -14.61
N ASP A 153 3.73 7.11 -13.97
CA ASP A 153 5.02 6.61 -14.43
C ASP A 153 4.83 5.10 -14.75
N ILE A 154 5.35 4.64 -15.89
CA ILE A 154 5.35 3.22 -16.29
C ILE A 154 6.74 2.67 -16.05
N TRP A 155 6.82 1.56 -15.31
CA TRP A 155 8.03 0.83 -15.00
C TRP A 155 8.04 -0.46 -15.81
N ARG A 156 9.02 -0.60 -16.70
CA ARG A 156 9.18 -1.77 -17.54
C ARG A 156 10.66 -2.12 -17.75
N ARG A 157 10.90 -3.38 -18.10
CA ARG A 157 12.22 -3.82 -18.54
C ARG A 157 12.52 -3.22 -19.92
N PRO A 158 13.73 -2.67 -20.14
CA PRO A 158 14.14 -2.21 -21.48
C PRO A 158 14.22 -3.33 -22.52
N ASP A 159 14.45 -4.56 -22.07
CA ASP A 159 14.59 -5.76 -22.89
C ASP A 159 13.31 -6.62 -22.92
N LEU A 160 12.17 -6.05 -22.52
CA LEU A 160 10.90 -6.75 -22.59
C LEU A 160 10.55 -7.01 -24.08
N PRO A 161 10.29 -8.26 -24.51
CA PRO A 161 10.03 -8.54 -25.91
C PRO A 161 8.80 -7.81 -26.45
N ASP A 162 8.89 -7.33 -27.69
CA ASP A 162 7.75 -6.74 -28.38
C ASP A 162 6.58 -7.73 -28.46
N GLY A 163 5.36 -7.23 -28.18
CA GLY A 163 4.15 -8.04 -28.24
C GLY A 163 3.99 -9.08 -27.10
N CYS A 164 4.85 -9.09 -26.07
CA CYS A 164 4.77 -10.07 -24.97
C CYS A 164 3.47 -10.01 -24.15
N ARG A 165 2.72 -8.89 -24.22
CA ARG A 165 1.49 -8.62 -23.43
C ARG A 165 1.71 -8.97 -21.95
N ALA A 166 2.58 -8.21 -21.30
CA ALA A 166 2.94 -8.43 -19.91
C ALA A 166 1.79 -8.08 -18.96
N PRO A 167 1.52 -8.89 -17.92
CA PRO A 167 0.56 -8.53 -16.87
C PRO A 167 0.96 -7.21 -16.19
N VAL A 168 -0.04 -6.42 -15.82
CA VAL A 168 0.12 -5.07 -15.30
C VAL A 168 -0.15 -5.04 -13.80
N LEU A 169 0.71 -4.37 -13.03
CA LEU A 169 0.51 -4.05 -11.62
C LEU A 169 0.37 -2.54 -11.44
N LEU A 170 -0.84 -2.07 -11.13
CA LEU A 170 -1.13 -0.67 -10.81
C LEU A 170 -0.88 -0.42 -9.31
N GLN A 171 0.09 0.44 -9.01
CA GLN A 171 0.44 0.88 -7.67
C GLN A 171 -0.19 2.23 -7.34
N ILE A 172 -0.95 2.25 -6.24
CA ILE A 172 -1.63 3.43 -5.71
C ILE A 172 -0.90 3.86 -4.44
N PRO A 173 -0.29 5.06 -4.40
CA PRO A 173 0.49 5.49 -3.24
C PRO A 173 -0.38 5.73 -2.02
N GLY A 174 0.17 5.49 -0.83
CA GLY A 174 -0.41 5.91 0.43
C GLY A 174 -0.16 7.39 0.72
N GLY A 175 -0.33 7.81 1.97
CA GLY A 175 -0.15 9.21 2.39
C GLY A 175 -1.44 9.88 2.84
N ALA A 176 -2.27 9.15 3.60
CA ALA A 176 -3.48 9.67 4.24
C ALA A 176 -4.40 10.48 3.30
N TRP A 177 -4.47 10.11 2.02
CA TRP A 177 -5.22 10.81 0.95
C TRP A 177 -4.81 12.28 0.70
N THR A 178 -3.82 12.79 1.43
CA THR A 178 -3.43 14.21 1.44
C THR A 178 -2.04 14.47 0.89
N VAL A 179 -1.14 13.47 0.95
CA VAL A 179 0.25 13.62 0.55
C VAL A 179 0.74 12.45 -0.32
N ASN A 180 2.04 12.50 -0.61
CA ASN A 180 2.79 11.61 -1.48
C ASN A 180 2.27 11.58 -2.92
N GLY A 181 3.00 10.88 -3.76
CA GLY A 181 2.67 10.69 -5.16
C GLY A 181 3.25 9.38 -5.68
N LYS A 182 3.31 9.23 -6.99
CA LYS A 182 3.77 8.02 -7.70
C LYS A 182 5.21 7.56 -7.42
N ARG A 183 5.98 8.27 -6.58
CA ARG A 183 7.41 8.04 -6.35
C ARG A 183 7.70 7.81 -4.87
N GLY A 184 8.61 6.88 -4.58
CA GLY A 184 9.16 6.62 -3.24
C GLY A 184 8.45 5.54 -2.42
N GLN A 185 7.40 4.90 -2.95
CA GLN A 185 6.68 3.81 -2.26
C GLN A 185 6.59 2.56 -3.12
N ALA A 186 6.45 1.40 -2.48
CA ALA A 186 6.34 0.07 -3.10
C ALA A 186 7.50 -0.31 -4.06
N TYR A 187 8.65 0.37 -4.00
CA TYR A 187 9.79 0.07 -4.88
C TYR A 187 10.31 -1.36 -4.73
N PRO A 188 10.35 -1.99 -3.53
CA PRO A 188 10.70 -3.40 -3.42
C PRO A 188 9.77 -4.31 -4.23
N LEU A 189 8.45 -4.08 -4.16
CA LEU A 189 7.47 -4.84 -4.92
C LEU A 189 7.59 -4.55 -6.42
N MET A 190 7.52 -3.28 -6.83
CA MET A 190 7.57 -2.90 -8.25
C MET A 190 8.86 -3.35 -8.92
N GLY A 191 10.02 -3.19 -8.25
CA GLY A 191 11.30 -3.68 -8.74
C GLY A 191 11.30 -5.20 -8.94
N ARG A 192 10.73 -5.96 -7.97
CA ARG A 192 10.60 -7.42 -8.09
C ARG A 192 9.71 -7.82 -9.26
N MET A 193 8.55 -7.18 -9.40
CA MET A 193 7.58 -7.50 -10.43
C MET A 193 8.11 -7.18 -11.84
N VAL A 194 8.79 -6.05 -12.00
CA VAL A 194 9.44 -5.68 -13.28
C VAL A 194 10.53 -6.69 -13.66
N GLU A 195 11.34 -7.15 -12.70
CA GLU A 195 12.34 -8.20 -12.97
C GLU A 195 11.70 -9.53 -13.42
N LEU A 196 10.52 -9.84 -12.90
CA LEU A 196 9.69 -10.98 -13.32
C LEU A 196 8.96 -10.75 -14.65
N GLY A 197 9.20 -9.61 -15.31
CA GLY A 197 8.64 -9.27 -16.62
C GLY A 197 7.23 -8.67 -16.58
N TRP A 198 6.77 -8.19 -15.42
CA TRP A 198 5.54 -7.42 -15.32
C TRP A 198 5.77 -5.96 -15.70
N ILE A 199 4.71 -5.28 -16.11
CA ILE A 199 4.71 -3.82 -16.20
C ILE A 199 4.09 -3.26 -14.93
N CYS A 200 4.78 -2.36 -14.24
CA CYS A 200 4.19 -1.66 -13.10
C CYS A 200 3.81 -0.25 -13.51
N VAL A 201 2.65 0.23 -13.09
CA VAL A 201 2.17 1.59 -13.33
C VAL A 201 1.99 2.24 -11.96
N SER A 202 2.65 3.37 -11.71
CA SER A 202 2.50 4.12 -10.46
C SER A 202 1.85 5.46 -10.75
N ILE A 203 0.82 5.83 -9.99
CA ILE A 203 -0.04 7.00 -10.29
C ILE A 203 0.02 8.06 -9.20
N ASP A 204 -0.10 9.32 -9.60
CA ASP A 204 -0.61 10.38 -8.74
C ASP A 204 -2.15 10.29 -8.71
N TYR A 205 -2.79 10.98 -7.75
CA TYR A 205 -4.25 11.15 -7.70
C TYR A 205 -4.59 12.42 -6.92
N SER A 206 -5.78 12.98 -7.13
CA SER A 206 -6.29 14.18 -6.44
C SER A 206 -6.13 14.10 -4.92
N LYS A 207 -5.67 15.16 -4.26
CA LYS A 207 -5.36 15.14 -2.82
C LYS A 207 -6.30 16.01 -1.98
N SER A 208 -6.63 15.50 -0.80
CA SER A 208 -7.31 16.26 0.25
C SER A 208 -6.33 17.21 0.98
N PRO A 209 -6.80 18.35 1.54
CA PRO A 209 -8.18 18.83 1.53
C PRO A 209 -8.55 19.60 0.24
N GLY A 210 -7.65 19.77 -0.73
CA GLY A 210 -7.95 20.49 -1.97
C GLY A 210 -9.03 19.82 -2.82
N LYS A 211 -9.11 18.49 -2.77
CA LYS A 211 -10.10 17.64 -3.43
C LYS A 211 -10.65 16.64 -2.43
N ALA A 212 -11.91 16.80 -2.03
CA ALA A 212 -12.58 15.89 -1.10
C ALA A 212 -12.95 14.57 -1.78
N TRP A 213 -13.29 13.57 -0.96
CA TRP A 213 -13.95 12.34 -1.42
C TRP A 213 -15.18 12.67 -2.30
N PRO A 214 -15.43 11.96 -3.43
CA PRO A 214 -14.74 10.76 -3.93
C PRO A 214 -13.64 11.02 -4.97
N ALA A 215 -13.06 12.23 -5.07
CA ALA A 215 -12.11 12.55 -6.14
C ALA A 215 -10.94 11.54 -6.26
N HIS A 216 -10.45 11.03 -5.13
CA HIS A 216 -9.33 10.09 -5.06
C HIS A 216 -9.65 8.77 -5.77
N ILE A 217 -10.81 8.16 -5.49
CA ILE A 217 -11.21 6.88 -6.10
C ILE A 217 -11.60 7.04 -7.57
N VAL A 218 -12.22 8.17 -7.92
CA VAL A 218 -12.53 8.51 -9.31
C VAL A 218 -11.26 8.56 -10.15
N ASP A 219 -10.19 9.16 -9.62
CA ASP A 219 -8.89 9.22 -10.30
C ASP A 219 -8.22 7.85 -10.43
N VAL A 220 -8.32 6.99 -9.41
CA VAL A 220 -7.81 5.61 -9.47
C VAL A 220 -8.54 4.81 -10.54
N LYS A 221 -9.88 4.89 -10.59
CA LYS A 221 -10.67 4.23 -11.62
C LYS A 221 -10.36 4.75 -13.02
N ARG A 222 -10.13 6.06 -13.16
CA ARG A 222 -9.70 6.66 -14.43
C ARG A 222 -8.32 6.16 -14.86
N ALA A 223 -7.39 5.97 -13.93
CA ALA A 223 -6.11 5.36 -14.23
C ALA A 223 -6.24 3.89 -14.68
N ILE A 224 -7.16 3.11 -14.09
CA ILE A 224 -7.47 1.75 -14.55
C ILE A 224 -8.00 1.80 -15.99
N ALA A 225 -8.97 2.67 -16.29
CA ALA A 225 -9.50 2.86 -17.63
C ALA A 225 -8.40 3.23 -18.64
N TRP A 226 -7.52 4.17 -18.28
CA TRP A 226 -6.36 4.54 -19.10
C TRP A 226 -5.44 3.35 -19.37
N VAL A 227 -5.16 2.53 -18.34
CA VAL A 227 -4.35 1.31 -18.50
C VAL A 227 -5.02 0.35 -19.46
N ARG A 228 -6.34 0.11 -19.35
CA ARG A 228 -7.08 -0.77 -20.28
C ARG A 228 -6.99 -0.29 -21.73
N GLU A 229 -7.01 1.01 -21.96
CA GLU A 229 -6.99 1.59 -23.31
C GLU A 229 -5.58 1.69 -23.90
N ASN A 230 -4.57 2.03 -23.09
CA ASN A 230 -3.27 2.49 -23.59
C ASN A 230 -2.09 1.56 -23.29
N ILE A 231 -2.19 0.67 -22.28
CA ILE A 231 -0.99 -0.05 -21.79
C ILE A 231 -0.40 -1.02 -22.82
N ALA A 232 -1.18 -1.42 -23.83
CA ALA A 232 -0.72 -2.27 -24.92
C ALA A 232 0.45 -1.65 -25.69
N ASP A 233 0.44 -0.32 -25.88
CA ASP A 233 1.51 0.43 -26.56
C ASP A 233 2.82 0.44 -25.77
N TYR A 234 2.74 0.10 -24.48
CA TYR A 234 3.88 -0.02 -23.58
C TYR A 234 4.28 -1.48 -23.32
N GLY A 235 3.64 -2.44 -24.02
CA GLY A 235 3.89 -3.88 -23.93
C GLY A 235 3.01 -4.62 -22.93
N GLY A 236 2.02 -3.97 -22.32
CA GLY A 236 1.15 -4.57 -21.31
C GLY A 236 -0.03 -5.36 -21.89
N ASP A 237 -0.55 -6.30 -21.11
CA ASP A 237 -1.84 -6.94 -21.36
C ASP A 237 -2.94 -6.06 -20.75
N PRO A 238 -3.73 -5.35 -21.57
CA PRO A 238 -4.84 -4.56 -21.06
C PRO A 238 -5.92 -5.44 -20.45
N HIS A 239 -5.87 -6.77 -20.54
CA HIS A 239 -6.86 -7.68 -19.94
C HIS A 239 -6.40 -8.26 -18.60
N PHE A 240 -5.15 -8.05 -18.17
CA PHE A 240 -4.67 -8.48 -16.86
C PHE A 240 -4.04 -7.31 -16.08
N VAL A 241 -4.85 -6.70 -15.23
CA VAL A 241 -4.48 -5.59 -14.34
C VAL A 241 -4.69 -6.03 -12.90
N ALA A 242 -3.63 -6.06 -12.10
CA ALA A 242 -3.69 -6.20 -10.66
C ALA A 242 -3.47 -4.84 -9.99
N VAL A 243 -4.02 -4.64 -8.79
CA VAL A 243 -3.85 -3.40 -8.01
C VAL A 243 -3.14 -3.66 -6.69
N THR A 244 -2.33 -2.70 -6.26
CA THR A 244 -1.67 -2.68 -4.96
C THR A 244 -1.65 -1.25 -4.42
N GLY A 245 -1.43 -1.13 -3.12
CA GLY A 245 -1.30 0.16 -2.45
C GLY A 245 -1.00 -0.04 -0.98
N GLY A 246 -0.46 1.00 -0.34
CA GLY A 246 -0.20 1.02 1.10
C GLY A 246 -1.08 2.04 1.81
N SER A 247 -1.58 1.73 3.01
CA SER A 247 -2.35 2.67 3.84
C SER A 247 -3.56 3.24 3.08
N ALA A 248 -3.66 4.57 2.90
CA ALA A 248 -4.69 5.20 2.05
C ALA A 248 -4.73 4.63 0.61
N GLY A 249 -3.60 4.21 0.04
CA GLY A 249 -3.56 3.56 -1.26
C GLY A 249 -4.12 2.14 -1.22
N ALA A 250 -3.98 1.42 -0.10
CA ALA A 250 -4.61 0.10 0.11
C ALA A 250 -6.13 0.21 0.24
N HIS A 251 -6.62 1.28 0.89
CA HIS A 251 -8.03 1.64 0.92
C HIS A 251 -8.57 1.81 -0.51
N LEU A 252 -7.94 2.67 -1.32
CA LEU A 252 -8.35 2.93 -2.69
C LEU A 252 -8.22 1.71 -3.61
N ALA A 253 -7.14 0.93 -3.49
CA ALA A 253 -6.94 -0.30 -4.25
C ALA A 253 -8.04 -1.32 -3.97
N SER A 254 -8.40 -1.50 -2.70
CA SER A 254 -9.43 -2.45 -2.28
C SER A 254 -10.81 -2.01 -2.73
N LEU A 255 -11.12 -0.71 -2.58
CA LEU A 255 -12.40 -0.18 -3.05
C LEU A 255 -12.53 -0.29 -4.58
N ALA A 256 -11.48 0.07 -5.34
CA ALA A 256 -11.51 -0.06 -6.80
C ALA A 256 -11.73 -1.51 -7.24
N ALA A 257 -11.11 -2.46 -6.55
CA ALA A 257 -11.26 -3.89 -6.85
C ALA A 257 -12.67 -4.44 -6.55
N LEU A 258 -13.38 -3.88 -5.58
CA LEU A 258 -14.72 -4.33 -5.15
C LEU A 258 -15.87 -3.54 -5.78
N THR A 259 -15.57 -2.43 -6.46
CA THR A 259 -16.59 -1.54 -7.05
C THR A 259 -16.42 -1.40 -8.56
N ALA A 260 -15.87 -2.42 -9.22
CA ALA A 260 -15.66 -2.42 -10.66
C ALA A 260 -16.93 -1.98 -11.40
N ASN A 261 -16.78 -1.00 -12.30
CA ASN A 261 -17.85 -0.46 -13.14
C ASN A 261 -19.02 0.22 -12.39
N ASP A 262 -18.90 0.50 -11.09
CA ASP A 262 -19.90 1.32 -10.38
C ASP A 262 -19.90 2.76 -10.93
N PRO A 263 -20.97 3.20 -11.61
CA PRO A 263 -21.04 4.51 -12.27
C PRO A 263 -20.93 5.68 -11.28
N ARG A 264 -21.33 5.48 -10.01
CA ARG A 264 -21.24 6.50 -8.96
C ARG A 264 -19.79 6.90 -8.64
N LEU A 265 -18.83 6.03 -8.98
CA LEU A 265 -17.39 6.22 -8.75
C LEU A 265 -16.59 6.46 -10.04
N GLN A 266 -17.25 6.65 -11.19
CA GLN A 266 -16.60 6.97 -12.47
C GLN A 266 -17.37 8.02 -13.29
N PRO A 267 -17.73 9.17 -12.69
CA PRO A 267 -18.46 10.21 -13.40
C PRO A 267 -17.66 10.72 -14.61
N GLY A 268 -18.33 10.76 -15.76
CA GLY A 268 -17.77 11.19 -17.05
C GLY A 268 -16.97 10.13 -17.81
N PHE A 269 -16.96 8.88 -17.34
CA PHE A 269 -16.38 7.72 -18.03
C PHE A 269 -17.09 6.42 -17.61
N GLU A 270 -18.42 6.47 -17.51
CA GLU A 270 -19.30 5.42 -17.00
C GLU A 270 -19.22 4.12 -17.80
N ASP A 271 -18.93 4.20 -19.10
CA ASP A 271 -18.83 3.03 -19.99
C ASP A 271 -17.47 2.33 -19.92
N ALA A 272 -16.48 2.91 -19.23
CA ALA A 272 -15.14 2.35 -19.16
C ALA A 272 -15.08 1.10 -18.24
N ASP A 273 -14.42 0.05 -18.73
CA ASP A 273 -14.11 -1.12 -17.92
C ASP A 273 -13.03 -0.81 -16.88
N THR A 274 -13.40 -0.91 -15.61
CA THR A 274 -12.53 -0.70 -14.44
C THR A 274 -12.36 -1.97 -13.60
N THR A 275 -12.70 -3.14 -14.16
CA THR A 275 -12.41 -4.43 -13.51
C THR A 275 -10.92 -4.59 -13.25
N VAL A 276 -10.55 -5.41 -12.28
CA VAL A 276 -9.15 -5.80 -12.00
C VAL A 276 -9.12 -7.29 -11.67
N GLN A 277 -7.99 -7.93 -11.94
CA GLN A 277 -7.84 -9.39 -11.84
C GLN A 277 -7.31 -9.84 -10.48
N ALA A 278 -6.74 -8.95 -9.67
CA ALA A 278 -6.28 -9.23 -8.31
C ALA A 278 -6.03 -7.93 -7.53
N ALA A 279 -6.06 -8.01 -6.20
CA ALA A 279 -5.67 -6.93 -5.30
C ALA A 279 -4.70 -7.41 -4.21
N ALA A 280 -3.63 -6.64 -3.96
CA ALA A 280 -2.67 -6.89 -2.90
C ALA A 280 -2.50 -5.66 -1.98
N PRO A 281 -3.50 -5.31 -1.15
CA PRO A 281 -3.43 -4.13 -0.29
C PRO A 281 -2.53 -4.35 0.94
N TYR A 282 -1.72 -3.34 1.27
CA TYR A 282 -0.82 -3.30 2.42
C TYR A 282 -1.35 -2.36 3.50
N TYR A 283 -1.57 -2.88 4.71
CA TYR A 283 -1.90 -2.14 5.94
C TYR A 283 -2.97 -1.04 5.75
N GLY A 284 -4.02 -1.37 4.99
CA GLY A 284 -5.07 -0.43 4.62
C GLY A 284 -6.12 -0.20 5.70
N VAL A 285 -6.90 0.87 5.50
CA VAL A 285 -8.18 1.07 6.21
C VAL A 285 -9.28 0.54 5.32
N TYR A 286 -10.16 -0.30 5.86
CA TYR A 286 -11.19 -1.00 5.10
C TYR A 286 -12.61 -0.67 5.59
N ASP A 287 -12.71 -0.12 6.80
CA ASP A 287 -13.95 0.28 7.45
C ASP A 287 -13.79 1.67 8.09
N PHE A 288 -14.55 2.65 7.60
CA PHE A 288 -14.62 4.00 8.14
C PHE A 288 -15.75 4.20 9.16
N THR A 289 -16.52 3.16 9.45
CA THR A 289 -17.76 3.24 10.23
C THR A 289 -17.62 2.68 11.65
N ASP A 290 -16.59 1.88 11.91
CA ASP A 290 -16.31 1.26 13.21
C ASP A 290 -15.20 2.01 13.98
N PRO A 291 -15.55 2.92 14.90
CA PRO A 291 -14.58 3.66 15.70
C PRO A 291 -13.81 2.79 16.70
N GLU A 292 -14.35 1.63 17.11
CA GLU A 292 -13.67 0.74 18.05
C GLU A 292 -12.49 0.02 17.39
N LYS A 293 -12.58 -0.19 16.07
CA LYS A 293 -11.52 -0.81 15.25
C LYS A 293 -10.69 0.22 14.50
N MET A 294 -10.72 1.48 14.95
CA MET A 294 -10.03 2.58 14.32
C MET A 294 -9.21 3.35 15.35
N HIS A 295 -8.09 3.94 14.93
CA HIS A 295 -7.37 4.87 15.78
C HIS A 295 -8.26 6.10 16.08
N GLU A 296 -8.30 6.57 17.33
CA GLU A 296 -9.22 7.62 17.79
C GLU A 296 -9.19 8.91 16.95
N LEU A 297 -8.01 9.26 16.42
CA LEU A 297 -7.81 10.45 15.58
C LEU A 297 -8.22 10.27 14.11
N MET A 298 -8.49 9.05 13.65
CA MET A 298 -8.77 8.78 12.24
C MET A 298 -10.14 9.33 11.82
N LEU A 299 -11.19 9.12 12.61
CA LEU A 299 -12.52 9.62 12.25
C LEU A 299 -12.55 11.16 12.15
N PRO A 300 -12.06 11.94 13.14
CA PRO A 300 -11.95 13.39 13.00
C PRO A 300 -11.10 13.82 11.79
N PHE A 301 -10.04 13.07 11.46
CA PHE A 301 -9.21 13.35 10.30
C PHE A 301 -9.98 13.12 8.98
N LEU A 302 -10.71 12.01 8.86
CA LEU A 302 -11.57 11.73 7.73
C LEU A 302 -12.62 12.82 7.57
N GLU A 303 -13.32 13.19 8.65
CA GLU A 303 -14.37 14.20 8.63
C GLU A 303 -13.84 15.57 8.18
N HIS A 304 -12.68 16.01 8.67
CA HIS A 304 -12.19 17.36 8.43
C HIS A 304 -11.40 17.52 7.12
N PHE A 305 -10.63 16.49 6.72
CA PHE A 305 -9.70 16.61 5.58
C PHE A 305 -10.16 15.83 4.36
N VAL A 306 -10.60 14.59 4.55
CA VAL A 306 -10.84 13.64 3.45
C VAL A 306 -12.26 13.76 2.91
N MET A 307 -13.23 13.53 3.78
CA MET A 307 -14.66 13.53 3.49
C MET A 307 -15.23 14.95 3.52
N GLN A 308 -14.65 15.84 4.33
CA GLN A 308 -15.15 17.21 4.56
C GLN A 308 -16.63 17.23 4.97
N LYS A 309 -17.04 16.19 5.69
CA LYS A 309 -18.40 15.92 6.12
C LYS A 309 -18.33 15.12 7.41
N ARG A 310 -19.19 15.43 8.38
CA ARG A 310 -19.26 14.66 9.64
C ARG A 310 -19.94 13.32 9.40
N TYR A 311 -19.44 12.28 10.05
CA TYR A 311 -20.03 10.94 10.03
C TYR A 311 -21.46 10.95 10.54
N THR A 312 -21.73 11.75 11.58
CA THR A 312 -23.09 11.90 12.13
C THR A 312 -24.09 12.51 11.16
N ASP A 313 -23.63 13.29 10.18
CA ASP A 313 -24.49 13.96 9.21
C ASP A 313 -24.77 13.08 7.99
N ASP A 314 -23.85 12.15 7.67
CA ASP A 314 -23.98 11.25 6.52
C ASP A 314 -23.18 9.96 6.72
N PRO A 315 -23.69 9.03 7.55
CA PRO A 315 -23.01 7.76 7.80
C PRO A 315 -22.94 6.90 6.52
N GLY A 316 -23.93 7.03 5.63
CA GLY A 316 -23.98 6.31 4.36
C GLY A 316 -22.82 6.68 3.43
N LEU A 317 -22.31 7.91 3.47
CA LEU A 317 -21.12 8.29 2.70
C LEU A 317 -19.85 7.57 3.19
N PHE A 318 -19.69 7.39 4.50
CA PHE A 318 -18.55 6.69 5.09
C PHE A 318 -18.66 5.18 4.86
N GLU A 319 -19.86 4.62 4.97
CA GLU A 319 -20.13 3.24 4.59
C GLU A 319 -19.84 3.01 3.10
N PHE A 320 -20.29 3.90 2.22
CA PHE A 320 -20.03 3.85 0.79
C PHE A 320 -18.54 3.98 0.46
N ALA A 321 -17.80 4.77 1.23
CA ALA A 321 -16.36 4.90 1.10
C ALA A 321 -15.58 3.71 1.70
N SER A 322 -16.22 2.81 2.44
CA SER A 322 -15.56 1.69 3.12
C SER A 322 -15.49 0.45 2.24
N PRO A 323 -14.30 -0.07 1.86
CA PRO A 323 -14.17 -1.30 1.08
C PRO A 323 -14.95 -2.49 1.64
N ILE A 324 -15.05 -2.62 2.97
CA ILE A 324 -15.74 -3.75 3.62
C ILE A 324 -17.22 -3.84 3.22
N SER A 325 -17.89 -2.71 2.98
CA SER A 325 -19.29 -2.62 2.59
C SER A 325 -19.58 -3.13 1.17
N HIS A 326 -18.53 -3.37 0.38
CA HIS A 326 -18.61 -3.84 -1.00
C HIS A 326 -18.11 -5.28 -1.17
N ALA A 327 -17.92 -6.03 -0.07
CA ALA A 327 -17.54 -7.43 -0.16
C ALA A 327 -18.63 -8.26 -0.86
N HIS A 328 -18.23 -9.06 -1.86
CA HIS A 328 -19.14 -9.90 -2.64
C HIS A 328 -18.45 -11.17 -3.16
N SER A 329 -19.23 -12.19 -3.54
CA SER A 329 -18.71 -13.49 -3.98
C SER A 329 -17.88 -13.43 -5.27
N ALA A 330 -18.20 -12.49 -6.15
CA ALA A 330 -17.45 -12.23 -7.38
C ALA A 330 -16.17 -11.40 -7.18
N ALA A 331 -15.75 -11.10 -5.94
CA ALA A 331 -14.56 -10.29 -5.69
C ALA A 331 -13.33 -10.95 -6.33
N PRO A 332 -12.40 -10.16 -6.92
CA PRO A 332 -11.16 -10.73 -7.42
C PRO A 332 -10.35 -11.33 -6.27
N PRO A 333 -9.36 -12.19 -6.54
CA PRO A 333 -8.43 -12.64 -5.51
C PRO A 333 -7.81 -11.48 -4.73
N PHE A 334 -7.85 -11.57 -3.40
CA PHE A 334 -7.19 -10.63 -2.49
C PHE A 334 -5.99 -11.29 -1.78
N PHE A 335 -4.91 -10.53 -1.63
CA PHE A 335 -3.85 -10.81 -0.66
C PHE A 335 -3.66 -9.60 0.26
N VAL A 336 -4.26 -9.65 1.44
CA VAL A 336 -4.21 -8.58 2.43
C VAL A 336 -3.00 -8.78 3.34
N LEU A 337 -2.16 -7.77 3.49
CA LEU A 337 -0.94 -7.81 4.30
C LEU A 337 -1.00 -6.74 5.39
N HIS A 338 -0.78 -7.10 6.65
CA HIS A 338 -0.85 -6.15 7.77
C HIS A 338 0.30 -6.34 8.75
N GLY A 339 0.74 -5.28 9.40
CA GLY A 339 1.73 -5.37 10.48
C GLY A 339 1.08 -5.66 11.83
N ALA A 340 1.57 -6.66 12.56
CA ALA A 340 1.02 -7.01 13.88
C ALA A 340 1.18 -5.88 14.92
N ASN A 341 2.18 -4.99 14.72
CA ASN A 341 2.50 -3.85 15.58
C ASN A 341 2.18 -2.51 14.89
N ASP A 342 1.24 -2.50 13.94
CA ASP A 342 0.76 -1.27 13.33
C ASP A 342 0.00 -0.43 14.37
N SER A 343 0.58 0.70 14.76
CA SER A 343 0.02 1.63 15.73
C SER A 343 -0.87 2.70 15.09
N LEU A 344 -0.91 2.78 13.76
CA LEU A 344 -1.70 3.76 13.02
C LEU A 344 -3.01 3.16 12.57
N ILE A 345 -2.94 1.99 11.92
CA ILE A 345 -4.11 1.26 11.47
C ILE A 345 -4.17 -0.06 12.25
N PRO A 346 -5.11 -0.19 13.20
CA PRO A 346 -5.25 -1.42 13.97
C PRO A 346 -5.40 -2.62 13.05
N ARG A 347 -4.68 -3.71 13.33
CA ARG A 347 -4.78 -4.98 12.56
C ARG A 347 -6.22 -5.51 12.45
N ALA A 348 -7.09 -5.13 13.39
CA ALA A 348 -8.51 -5.46 13.38
C ALA A 348 -9.20 -5.05 12.06
N GLN A 349 -8.78 -3.94 11.43
CA GLN A 349 -9.26 -3.52 10.10
C GLN A 349 -9.07 -4.59 9.04
N ALA A 350 -7.86 -5.16 8.93
CA ALA A 350 -7.60 -6.21 7.96
C ALA A 350 -8.28 -7.53 8.34
N GLN A 351 -8.35 -7.86 9.64
CA GLN A 351 -8.99 -9.08 10.13
C GLN A 351 -10.49 -9.09 9.82
N THR A 352 -11.21 -8.00 10.09
CA THR A 352 -12.64 -7.90 9.78
C THR A 352 -12.89 -7.85 8.29
N PHE A 353 -12.07 -7.12 7.53
CA PHE A 353 -12.19 -7.07 6.07
C PHE A 353 -12.01 -8.44 5.41
N CYS A 354 -10.98 -9.21 5.82
CA CYS A 354 -10.77 -10.55 5.30
C CYS A 354 -11.91 -11.50 5.68
N SER A 355 -12.48 -11.34 6.89
CA SER A 355 -13.63 -12.13 7.32
C SER A 355 -14.87 -11.81 6.48
N ALA A 356 -15.16 -10.52 6.27
CA ALA A 356 -16.27 -10.08 5.42
C ALA A 356 -16.14 -10.58 3.97
N LEU A 357 -14.93 -10.54 3.37
CA LEU A 357 -14.71 -11.11 2.03
C LEU A 357 -15.01 -12.62 1.99
N ARG A 358 -14.58 -13.38 3.00
CA ARG A 358 -14.83 -14.83 3.08
C ARG A 358 -16.30 -15.14 3.30
N GLU A 359 -16.96 -14.41 4.20
CA GLU A 359 -18.39 -14.54 4.49
C GLU A 359 -19.26 -14.19 3.28
N ALA A 360 -18.84 -13.18 2.49
CA ALA A 360 -19.48 -12.83 1.22
C ALA A 360 -19.22 -13.86 0.10
N GLY A 361 -18.39 -14.87 0.33
CA GLY A 361 -18.12 -15.96 -0.60
C GLY A 361 -16.99 -15.70 -1.60
N ALA A 362 -16.09 -14.75 -1.35
CA ALA A 362 -14.96 -14.48 -2.24
C ALA A 362 -14.05 -15.72 -2.37
N ALA A 363 -13.71 -16.09 -3.61
CA ALA A 363 -13.05 -17.35 -3.91
C ALA A 363 -11.58 -17.45 -3.43
N THR A 364 -10.91 -16.33 -3.17
CA THR A 364 -9.52 -16.32 -2.73
C THR A 364 -9.25 -15.11 -1.86
N VAL A 365 -8.96 -15.35 -0.57
CA VAL A 365 -8.61 -14.32 0.42
C VAL A 365 -7.37 -14.79 1.19
N CYS A 366 -6.20 -14.41 0.69
CA CYS A 366 -4.93 -14.61 1.38
C CYS A 366 -4.78 -13.50 2.43
N TYR A 367 -4.38 -13.85 3.65
CA TYR A 367 -4.14 -12.88 4.72
C TYR A 367 -2.83 -13.16 5.44
N ALA A 368 -1.94 -12.18 5.49
CA ALA A 368 -0.68 -12.28 6.22
C ALA A 368 -0.55 -11.14 7.24
N GLU A 369 -0.60 -11.50 8.52
CA GLU A 369 -0.28 -10.59 9.61
C GLU A 369 1.17 -10.77 10.04
N LEU A 370 2.03 -9.82 9.67
CA LEU A 370 3.48 -9.93 9.84
C LEU A 370 3.90 -9.57 11.28
N PRO A 371 4.53 -10.51 12.01
CA PRO A 371 5.03 -10.25 13.35
C PRO A 371 6.11 -9.17 13.35
N ASN A 372 6.07 -8.27 14.35
CA ASN A 372 7.03 -7.17 14.51
C ASN A 372 7.11 -6.21 13.31
N ALA A 373 6.11 -6.22 12.43
CA ALA A 373 5.98 -5.23 11.38
C ALA A 373 5.07 -4.09 11.87
N HIS A 374 5.50 -2.86 11.60
CA HIS A 374 4.77 -1.63 11.88
C HIS A 374 4.07 -1.14 10.61
N HIS A 375 3.40 0.01 10.68
CA HIS A 375 2.92 0.70 9.49
C HIS A 375 4.06 0.93 8.49
N ALA A 376 3.77 0.91 7.18
CA ALA A 376 4.74 1.20 6.13
C ALA A 376 5.99 0.30 6.09
N PHE A 377 5.86 -0.97 6.51
CA PHE A 377 6.99 -1.91 6.59
C PHE A 377 7.66 -2.24 5.24
N ASP A 378 7.06 -1.88 4.12
CA ASP A 378 7.51 -2.17 2.75
C ASP A 378 8.23 -0.99 2.06
N ILE A 379 8.16 0.24 2.61
CA ILE A 379 8.76 1.44 1.97
C ILE A 379 10.27 1.29 1.78
N VAL A 380 10.95 0.70 2.77
CA VAL A 380 12.41 0.49 2.75
C VAL A 380 12.74 -0.94 2.32
N GLY A 381 13.77 -1.11 1.48
CA GLY A 381 14.27 -2.39 0.95
C GLY A 381 14.95 -3.31 1.98
N THR A 382 14.25 -3.67 3.04
CA THR A 382 14.66 -4.63 4.08
C THR A 382 14.51 -6.09 3.60
N VAL A 383 14.98 -7.05 4.39
CA VAL A 383 14.73 -8.48 4.12
C VAL A 383 13.23 -8.80 4.17
N ARG A 384 12.51 -8.23 5.16
CA ARG A 384 11.06 -8.42 5.28
C ARG A 384 10.33 -7.92 4.04
N SER A 385 10.59 -6.69 3.60
CA SER A 385 9.88 -6.13 2.43
C SER A 385 10.20 -6.88 1.14
N ARG A 386 11.39 -7.45 1.00
CA ARG A 386 11.72 -8.36 -0.11
C ARG A 386 10.95 -9.68 -0.04
N LEU A 387 10.91 -10.33 1.13
CA LEU A 387 10.12 -11.55 1.31
C LEU A 387 8.64 -11.30 1.07
N THR A 388 8.12 -10.16 1.54
CA THR A 388 6.75 -9.74 1.26
C THR A 388 6.53 -9.51 -0.23
N ALA A 389 7.45 -8.82 -0.92
CA ALA A 389 7.39 -8.63 -2.36
C ALA A 389 7.42 -9.97 -3.14
N ASP A 390 8.24 -10.92 -2.71
CA ASP A 390 8.29 -12.27 -3.29
C ASP A 390 6.98 -13.04 -3.07
N ALA A 391 6.38 -12.96 -1.89
CA ALA A 391 5.11 -13.59 -1.59
C ALA A 391 3.94 -12.98 -2.38
N VAL A 392 3.92 -11.65 -2.55
CA VAL A 392 2.92 -10.98 -3.40
C VAL A 392 3.16 -11.32 -4.87
N ALA A 393 4.41 -11.42 -5.31
CA ALA A 393 4.73 -11.87 -6.66
C ALA A 393 4.23 -13.29 -6.89
N ASP A 394 4.47 -14.23 -5.96
CA ASP A 394 3.95 -15.59 -6.02
C ASP A 394 2.42 -15.61 -6.11
N PHE A 395 1.72 -14.87 -5.25
CA PHE A 395 0.26 -14.73 -5.28
C PHE A 395 -0.22 -14.28 -6.67
N LEU A 396 0.32 -13.17 -7.16
CA LEU A 396 -0.02 -12.61 -8.46
C LEU A 396 0.33 -13.56 -9.61
N GLY A 397 1.44 -14.29 -9.50
CA GLY A 397 1.87 -15.30 -10.46
C GLY A 397 0.93 -16.51 -10.51
N VAL A 398 0.37 -16.94 -9.37
CA VAL A 398 -0.67 -17.99 -9.36
C VAL A 398 -1.95 -17.50 -10.04
N VAL A 399 -2.39 -16.27 -9.75
CA VAL A 399 -3.59 -15.68 -10.36
C VAL A 399 -3.39 -15.50 -11.87
N HIS A 400 -2.25 -14.96 -12.29
CA HIS A 400 -1.88 -14.82 -13.69
C HIS A 400 -1.81 -16.18 -14.42
N GLY A 401 -1.23 -17.20 -13.79
CA GLY A 401 -1.24 -18.56 -14.32
C GLY A 401 -2.65 -19.13 -14.51
N ARG A 402 -3.61 -18.83 -13.61
CA ARG A 402 -5.02 -19.21 -13.80
C ARG A 402 -5.64 -18.50 -14.99
N TYR A 403 -5.38 -17.21 -15.14
CA TYR A 403 -5.83 -16.41 -16.28
C TYR A 403 -5.30 -16.92 -17.63
N LEU A 404 -4.00 -17.24 -17.73
CA LEU A 404 -3.43 -17.80 -18.96
C LEU A 404 -4.07 -19.13 -19.35
N ARG A 405 -4.37 -19.99 -18.36
CA ARG A 405 -5.06 -21.27 -18.59
C ARG A 405 -6.50 -21.07 -19.07
N SER A 406 -7.25 -20.12 -18.47
CA SER A 406 -8.62 -19.85 -18.90
C SER A 406 -8.67 -19.32 -20.34
N ARG A 407 -7.77 -18.39 -20.71
CA ARG A 407 -7.67 -17.88 -22.09
C ARG A 407 -7.31 -18.96 -23.10
N ARG A 408 -6.34 -19.83 -22.78
CA ARG A 408 -5.98 -20.98 -23.64
C ARG A 408 -7.15 -21.94 -23.83
N SER A 409 -7.92 -22.20 -22.77
CA SER A 409 -9.11 -23.06 -22.85
C SER A 409 -10.20 -22.42 -23.72
N ALA A 410 -10.44 -21.12 -23.59
CA ALA A 410 -11.42 -20.41 -24.41
C ALA A 410 -11.05 -20.42 -25.90
N ALA A 411 -9.77 -20.16 -26.21
CA ALA A 411 -9.26 -20.19 -27.58
C ALA A 411 -9.41 -21.59 -28.23
N ARG A 412 -9.12 -22.67 -27.48
CA ARG A 412 -9.32 -24.05 -27.96
C ARG A 412 -10.78 -24.36 -28.26
N LYS A 413 -11.70 -23.96 -27.37
CA LYS A 413 -13.14 -24.17 -27.57
C LYS A 413 -13.65 -23.47 -28.83
N HIS A 414 -13.19 -22.25 -29.07
CA HIS A 414 -13.57 -21.47 -30.26
C HIS A 414 -13.05 -22.10 -31.56
N ALA A 415 -11.82 -22.64 -31.55
CA ALA A 415 -11.25 -23.36 -32.69
C ALA A 415 -12.02 -24.66 -33.01
N THR A 416 -12.45 -25.40 -31.99
CA THR A 416 -13.24 -26.64 -32.16
C THR A 416 -14.69 -26.41 -32.57
N SER A 417 -15.27 -25.23 -32.30
CA SER A 417 -16.63 -24.89 -32.74
C SER A 417 -16.69 -24.31 -34.16
N ALA A 418 -15.55 -23.91 -34.71
CA ALA A 418 -15.40 -23.38 -36.07
C ALA A 418 -14.94 -24.43 -37.09
N SER A 419 -14.65 -25.66 -36.62
CA SER A 419 -14.39 -26.86 -37.42
C SER A 419 -15.65 -27.73 -37.42
#